data_AF-A0A1G0BID8-F1
#
_entry.id   AF-A0A1G0BID8-F1
#
_cell.length_a   1.000
_cell.length_b   1.000
_cell.length_c   1.000
_cell.angle_alpha   90.00
_cell.angle_beta   90.00
_cell.angle_gamma   90.00
#
_symmetry.space_group_name_H-M   'P 1'
#
loop_
_entity.id
_entity.type
_entity.pdbx_description
1 polymer ?
#
loop_
_entity_poly.entity_id
_entity_poly.type
_entity_poly.pdbx_seq_one_letter_code
_entity_poly.pdbx_strand_id
1 'polypeptide(L)'
;MDKKGNVVGMVSIKLSDSKMAKATGQIGQNVNFAVNDQTVKAFLDTNKVPYKTGGGFFSREKSNTDIAEEARKRTVLVECWK
;
A
#
# COMPACT_ATOMS: atom_id res chain seq x y z
N MET A 1 1.78 5.80 -3.76
CA MET A 1 0.76 6.86 -3.98
C MET A 1 1.20 7.71 -5.16
N ASP A 2 0.27 8.34 -5.87
CA ASP A 2 0.62 9.29 -6.94
C ASP A 2 1.00 10.68 -6.36
N LYS A 3 1.39 11.62 -7.23
CA LYS A 3 1.71 13.01 -6.87
C LYS A 3 0.54 13.80 -6.25
N LYS A 4 -0.67 13.26 -6.31
CA LYS A 4 -1.87 13.87 -5.72
C LYS A 4 -2.19 13.26 -4.35
N GLY A 5 -1.42 12.26 -3.91
CA GLY A 5 -1.62 11.53 -2.66
C GLY A 5 -2.65 10.41 -2.76
N ASN A 6 -3.07 10.03 -3.98
CA ASN A 6 -4.01 8.93 -4.17
C ASN A 6 -3.29 7.58 -4.02
N VAL A 7 -3.97 6.62 -3.42
CA VAL A 7 -3.50 5.23 -3.36
C VAL A 7 -3.66 4.60 -4.74
N VAL A 8 -2.55 4.20 -5.35
CA VAL A 8 -2.50 3.57 -6.68
C VAL A 8 -2.33 2.04 -6.63
N GLY A 9 -2.13 1.50 -5.43
CA GLY A 9 -1.94 0.07 -5.19
C GLY A 9 -1.61 -0.19 -3.72
N MET A 10 -1.84 -1.42 -3.27
CA MET A 10 -1.56 -1.88 -1.91
C MET A 10 -0.55 -3.02 -1.94
N VAL A 11 0.38 -3.08 -0.99
CA VAL A 11 1.30 -4.21 -0.84
C VAL A 11 0.92 -4.98 0.42
N SER A 12 0.57 -6.26 0.28
CA SER A 12 0.06 -7.07 1.39
C SER A 12 1.13 -7.89 2.10
N ILE A 13 2.18 -8.33 1.39
CA ILE A 13 3.19 -9.25 1.93
C ILE A 13 4.58 -8.86 1.44
N LYS A 14 5.54 -8.82 2.38
CA LYS A 14 6.98 -8.89 2.12
C LYS A 14 7.46 -10.29 2.54
N LEU A 15 8.17 -11.01 1.68
CA LEU A 15 8.78 -12.29 2.05
C LEU A 15 9.83 -12.10 3.15
N SER A 16 9.86 -13.01 4.13
CA SER A 16 10.86 -12.96 5.20
C SER A 16 12.25 -13.24 4.63
N ASP A 17 13.13 -12.27 4.74
CA ASP A 17 14.53 -12.31 4.27
C ASP A 17 15.26 -13.56 4.80
N SER A 18 14.99 -13.94 6.06
CA SER A 18 15.56 -15.15 6.69
C SER A 18 15.04 -16.47 6.11
N LYS A 19 13.76 -16.55 5.75
CA LYS A 19 13.16 -17.74 5.14
C LYS A 19 13.59 -17.89 3.69
N MET A 20 13.71 -16.78 2.97
CA MET A 20 14.28 -16.74 1.62
C MET A 20 15.74 -17.15 1.60
N ALA A 21 16.58 -16.58 2.47
CA ALA A 21 17.99 -16.95 2.56
C ALA A 21 18.17 -18.44 2.88
N LYS A 22 17.33 -19.02 3.74
CA LYS A 22 17.34 -20.47 4.02
C LYS A 22 16.88 -21.33 2.84
N ALA A 23 15.95 -20.85 2.03
CA ALA A 23 15.36 -21.62 0.94
C ALA A 23 16.14 -21.49 -0.39
N THR A 24 16.73 -20.32 -0.66
CA THR A 24 17.36 -20.01 -1.95
C THR A 24 18.84 -19.59 -1.85
N GLY A 25 19.39 -19.46 -0.64
CA GLY A 25 20.76 -18.97 -0.42
C GLY A 25 20.94 -17.47 -0.70
N GLN A 26 19.87 -16.75 -1.05
CA GLN A 26 19.88 -15.33 -1.37
C GLN A 26 18.88 -14.58 -0.49
N ILE A 27 19.25 -13.38 -0.04
CA ILE A 27 18.29 -12.47 0.58
C ILE A 27 17.29 -12.08 -0.52
N GLY A 28 16.04 -12.50 -0.35
CA GLY A 28 14.98 -12.19 -1.31
C GLY A 28 14.87 -10.68 -1.48
N GLN A 29 15.11 -10.18 -2.68
CA GLN A 29 14.84 -8.77 -2.97
C GLN A 29 13.34 -8.53 -2.86
N ASN A 30 12.95 -7.44 -2.16
CA ASN A 30 11.60 -6.97 -1.88
C ASN A 30 10.57 -7.28 -3.00
N VAL A 31 9.97 -8.47 -2.95
CA VAL A 31 8.78 -8.79 -3.75
C VAL A 31 7.58 -8.30 -2.96
N ASN A 32 7.22 -7.05 -3.25
CA ASN A 32 5.99 -6.44 -2.79
C ASN A 32 4.85 -6.95 -3.69
N PHE A 33 4.02 -7.86 -3.20
CA PHE A 33 2.84 -8.31 -3.93
C PHE A 33 1.83 -7.16 -4.00
N ALA A 34 1.82 -6.46 -5.14
CA ALA A 34 0.90 -5.37 -5.40
C ALA A 34 -0.51 -5.93 -5.67
N VAL A 35 -1.47 -5.55 -4.84
CA VAL A 35 -2.89 -5.74 -5.08
C VAL A 35 -3.36 -4.60 -5.99
N ASN A 36 -3.98 -4.94 -7.12
CA ASN A 36 -4.48 -3.96 -8.07
C ASN A 36 -5.65 -3.13 -7.50
N ASP A 37 -5.90 -1.97 -8.09
CA ASP A 37 -6.92 -1.03 -7.61
C ASP A 37 -8.35 -1.61 -7.68
N GLN A 38 -8.65 -2.42 -8.70
CA GLN A 38 -9.95 -3.07 -8.87
C GLN A 38 -10.27 -4.04 -7.72
N THR A 39 -9.29 -4.82 -7.29
CA THR A 39 -9.42 -5.78 -6.18
C THR A 39 -9.65 -5.03 -4.87
N VAL A 40 -8.92 -3.93 -4.66
CA VAL A 40 -9.10 -3.08 -3.47
C VAL A 40 -10.49 -2.44 -3.45
N LYS A 41 -10.97 -1.91 -4.59
CA LYS A 41 -12.32 -1.32 -4.70
C LYS A 41 -13.41 -2.37 -4.41
N ALA A 42 -13.33 -3.54 -5.05
CA ALA A 42 -14.30 -4.62 -4.84
C ALA A 42 -14.36 -5.09 -3.38
N PHE A 43 -13.21 -5.16 -2.70
CA PHE A 43 -13.16 -5.47 -1.27
C PHE A 43 -13.88 -4.41 -0.42
N LEU A 44 -13.62 -3.13 -0.68
CA LEU A 44 -14.25 -2.01 0.05
C LEU A 44 -15.77 -1.99 -0.20
N ASP A 45 -16.21 -2.19 -1.45
CA ASP A 45 -17.62 -2.26 -1.83
C ASP A 45 -18.34 -3.41 -1.12
N THR A 46 -17.75 -4.61 -1.14
CA THR A 46 -18.31 -5.81 -0.49
C THR A 46 -18.50 -5.61 1.01
N ASN A 47 -17.56 -4.91 1.65
CA ASN A 47 -17.60 -4.62 3.08
C ASN A 47 -18.32 -3.30 3.42
N LYS A 48 -18.91 -2.62 2.42
CA LYS A 48 -19.60 -1.32 2.57
C LYS A 48 -18.74 -0.25 3.25
N VAL A 49 -17.43 -0.30 3.01
CA VAL A 49 -16.48 0.68 3.54
C VAL A 49 -16.48 1.91 2.64
N PRO A 50 -16.90 3.09 3.13
CA PRO A 50 -16.93 4.29 2.31
C PRO A 50 -15.50 4.72 1.94
N TYR A 51 -15.26 4.96 0.66
CA TYR A 51 -13.99 5.47 0.15
C TYR A 51 -14.20 6.62 -0.83
N LYS A 52 -13.14 7.40 -1.03
CA LYS A 52 -13.12 8.47 -2.03
C LYS A 52 -12.16 8.09 -3.14
N THR A 53 -12.61 8.20 -4.39
CA THR A 53 -11.72 8.20 -5.54
C THR A 53 -11.10 9.59 -5.69
N GLY A 54 -9.86 9.65 -6.18
CA GLY A 54 -9.02 10.85 -6.14
C GLY A 54 -9.70 12.10 -6.69
N GLY A 55 -9.43 13.24 -6.04
CA GLY A 55 -9.98 14.55 -6.38
C GLY A 55 -9.72 14.86 -7.85
N GLY A 56 -10.78 15.34 -8.53
CA GLY A 56 -10.79 15.63 -9.96
C GLY A 56 -9.72 16.64 -10.40
N PHE A 57 -9.91 17.19 -11.60
CA PHE A 57 -8.94 18.02 -12.33
C PHE A 57 -8.21 19.12 -11.51
N PHE A 58 -8.78 19.56 -10.39
CA PHE A 58 -8.27 20.61 -9.48
C PHE A 58 -7.33 20.14 -8.35
N SER A 59 -7.00 18.86 -8.26
CA SER A 59 -6.03 18.38 -7.26
C SER A 59 -4.62 18.90 -7.57
N ARG A 60 -4.09 19.79 -6.71
CA ARG A 60 -2.68 20.24 -6.78
C ARG A 60 -1.71 19.08 -6.56
N GLU A 61 -0.56 19.13 -7.24
CA GLU A 61 0.56 18.24 -6.95
C GLU A 61 1.08 18.53 -5.53
N LYS A 62 1.40 17.47 -4.80
CA LYS A 62 2.03 17.50 -3.48
C LYS A 62 3.51 17.16 -3.62
N SER A 63 4.34 17.69 -2.72
CA SER A 63 5.73 17.27 -2.64
C SER A 63 5.84 15.83 -2.11
N ASN A 64 6.96 15.16 -2.37
CA ASN A 64 7.20 13.81 -1.84
C ASN A 64 7.17 13.79 -0.30
N THR A 65 7.62 14.87 0.36
CA THR A 65 7.59 15.00 1.82
C THR A 65 6.15 15.04 2.33
N ASP A 66 5.29 15.84 1.70
CA ASP A 66 3.88 15.94 2.09
C ASP A 66 3.14 14.60 1.91
N ILE A 67 3.45 13.89 0.81
CA ILE A 67 2.91 12.56 0.54
C ILE A 67 3.36 11.58 1.64
N ALA A 68 4.63 11.62 2.04
CA ALA A 68 5.16 10.76 3.07
C ALA A 68 4.54 11.05 4.45
N GLU A 69 4.35 12.32 4.81
CA GLU A 69 3.67 12.69 6.05
C GLU A 69 2.20 12.25 6.07
N GLU A 70 1.48 12.43 4.97
CA GLU A 70 0.09 11.98 4.87
C GLU A 70 -0.02 10.45 4.92
N ALA A 71 0.89 9.74 4.25
CA ALA A 71 0.94 8.29 4.28
C ALA A 71 1.17 7.76 5.71
N ARG A 72 2.06 8.38 6.48
CA ARG A 72 2.31 8.02 7.88
C ARG A 72 1.06 8.14 8.75
N LYS A 73 0.25 9.18 8.55
CA LYS A 73 -0.99 9.40 9.33
C LYS A 73 -2.07 8.35 9.07
N ARG A 74 -2.02 7.65 7.93
CA ARG A 74 -3.05 6.70 7.48
C ARG A 74 -2.56 5.25 7.41
N THR A 75 -1.29 5.01 7.70
CA THR A 75 -0.68 3.67 7.70
C THR A 75 -0.59 3.17 9.13
N VAL A 76 -1.13 1.97 9.38
CA VAL A 76 -1.04 1.30 10.67
C VAL A 76 -0.21 0.03 10.54
N LEU A 77 0.50 -0.32 11.60
CA LEU A 77 1.16 -1.62 11.69
C LEU A 77 0.11 -2.67 12.08
N VAL A 78 -0.06 -3.70 11.26
CA VAL A 78 -0.90 -4.85 11.59
C VAL A 78 0.02 -6.01 11.96
N GLU A 79 -0.02 -6.42 13.21
CA GLU A 79 0.74 -7.56 13.74
C GLU A 79 -0.18 -8.55 14.43
N CYS A 80 0.10 -9.85 14.29
CA CYS A 80 -0.61 -10.87 15.04
C CYS A 80 -0.08 -10.87 16.47
N TRP A 81 -0.92 -10.48 17.43
CA TRP A 81 -0.62 -10.64 18.84
C TRP A 81 -0.87 -12.11 19.24
N LYS A 82 0.03 -12.65 20.05
CA LYS A 82 0.08 -14.07 20.41
C LYS A 82 -0.69 -14.34 21.70
#